data_AF-A0A7Y1VN74-F1
#
_entry.id   AF-A0A7Y1VN74-F1
#
_cell.length_a   1.000
_cell.length_b   1.000
_cell.length_c   1.000
_cell.angle_alpha   90.00
_cell.angle_beta   90.00
_cell.angle_gamma   90.00
#
_symmetry.space_group_name_H-M   'P 1'
#
loop_
_entity.id
_entity.type
_entity.pdbx_description
1 polymer ?
#
loop_
_entity_poly.entity_id
_entity_poly.type
_entity_poly.pdbx_seq_one_letter_code
_entity_poly.pdbx_strand_id
1 'polypeptide(L)'
;WLYKGLVLREKEFRAIVEDHDWSQYEGSYVALTCSTDAIIPVWAYMLITTRLAPFARQIVQGDLELLENTIFAHELDRLDLAPFTNKPTIIKGCSEVAVPANAYMLATQKLEKVAKSIMYGEACSAVPLIKRK
;
A
#
# COMPACT_ATOMS: atom_id res chain seq x y z
N TRP A 1 -13.59 20.80 3.45
CA TRP A 1 -12.12 20.72 3.62
C TRP A 1 -11.43 22.05 3.33
N LEU A 2 -11.43 22.56 2.09
CA LEU A 2 -10.73 23.80 1.71
C LEU A 2 -11.68 24.94 1.33
N TYR A 3 -11.32 26.17 1.69
CA TYR A 3 -12.02 27.37 1.22
C TYR A 3 -11.70 27.62 -0.26
N LYS A 4 -12.76 27.70 -1.08
CA LYS A 4 -12.70 27.82 -2.55
C LYS A 4 -11.80 26.77 -3.23
N GLY A 5 -11.58 25.62 -2.60
CA GLY A 5 -10.66 24.58 -3.10
C GLY A 5 -9.17 24.91 -3.04
N LEU A 6 -8.78 26.08 -2.53
CA LEU A 6 -7.41 26.62 -2.63
C LEU A 6 -6.71 26.83 -1.29
N VAL A 7 -7.44 27.11 -0.21
CA VAL A 7 -6.86 27.53 1.07
C VAL A 7 -7.47 26.77 2.25
N LEU A 8 -6.64 26.17 3.09
CA LEU A 8 -7.04 25.66 4.39
C LEU A 8 -7.12 26.84 5.37
N ARG A 9 -8.30 27.10 5.94
CA ARG A 9 -8.49 28.02 7.07
C ARG A 9 -8.73 27.19 8.32
N GLU A 10 -7.90 27.37 9.35
CA GLU A 10 -7.76 26.41 10.45
C GLU A 10 -9.06 26.21 11.24
N LYS A 11 -9.78 27.29 11.58
CA LYS A 11 -11.02 27.22 12.35
C LYS A 11 -12.08 26.39 11.62
N GLU A 12 -12.29 26.66 10.34
CA GLU A 12 -13.23 25.94 9.49
C GLU A 12 -12.79 24.50 9.23
N PHE A 13 -11.48 24.26 9.05
CA PHE A 13 -10.95 22.90 8.87
C PHE A 13 -11.15 22.04 10.11
N ARG A 14 -10.87 22.58 11.31
CA ARG A 14 -11.09 21.87 12.58
C ARG A 14 -12.57 21.57 12.82
N ALA A 15 -13.47 22.51 12.52
CA ALA A 15 -14.91 22.28 12.61
C ALA A 15 -15.37 21.13 11.68
N ILE A 16 -14.86 21.08 10.44
CA ILE A 16 -15.16 19.99 9.51
C ILE A 16 -14.58 18.65 10.00
N VAL A 17 -13.38 18.64 10.60
CA VAL A 17 -12.78 17.42 11.19
C VAL A 17 -13.59 16.90 12.39
N GLU A 18 -14.24 17.79 13.13
CA GLU A 18 -15.05 17.46 14.31
C GLU A 18 -16.46 16.96 13.95
N ASP A 19 -17.07 17.51 12.90
CA ASP A 19 -18.40 17.16 12.40
C ASP A 19 -18.41 15.92 11.46
N HIS A 20 -17.24 15.52 10.93
CA HIS A 20 -17.13 14.38 10.04
C HIS A 20 -17.27 13.04 10.78
N ASP A 21 -18.16 12.16 10.31
CA ASP A 21 -18.28 10.79 10.84
C ASP A 21 -17.09 9.93 10.40
N TRP A 22 -16.17 9.68 11.32
CA TRP A 22 -14.99 8.84 11.07
C TRP A 22 -15.27 7.33 11.17
N SER A 23 -16.42 6.92 11.73
CA SER A 23 -16.75 5.49 11.91
C SER A 23 -17.02 4.77 10.60
N GLN A 24 -17.37 5.51 9.54
CA GLN A 24 -17.54 4.97 8.18
C GLN A 24 -16.27 4.32 7.59
N TYR A 25 -15.10 4.56 8.18
CA TYR A 25 -13.81 4.00 7.76
C TYR A 25 -13.38 2.76 8.58
N GLU A 26 -14.26 2.21 9.42
CA GLU A 26 -14.00 1.00 10.20
C GLU A 26 -13.50 -0.15 9.31
N GLY A 27 -12.37 -0.76 9.69
CA GLY A 27 -11.72 -1.84 8.95
C GLY A 27 -11.15 -1.46 7.58
N SER A 28 -11.19 -0.19 7.18
CA SER A 28 -10.80 0.26 5.83
C SER A 28 -9.31 0.54 5.68
N TYR A 29 -8.83 0.53 4.45
CA TYR A 29 -7.51 1.03 4.06
C TYR A 29 -7.70 2.40 3.40
N VAL A 30 -6.98 3.45 3.84
CA VAL A 30 -7.29 4.84 3.48
C VAL A 30 -6.11 5.55 2.83
N ALA A 31 -6.35 6.13 1.65
CA ALA A 31 -5.44 7.03 0.96
C ALA A 31 -5.91 8.49 1.15
N LEU A 32 -5.08 9.31 1.80
CA LEU A 32 -5.34 10.73 2.04
C LEU A 32 -4.65 11.58 0.98
N THR A 33 -5.44 12.23 0.13
CA THR A 33 -4.96 13.12 -0.94
C THR A 33 -5.69 14.45 -0.94
N CYS A 34 -5.05 15.48 -1.50
CA CYS A 34 -5.69 16.73 -1.86
C CYS A 34 -6.02 16.68 -3.36
N SER A 35 -7.30 16.74 -3.71
CA SER A 35 -7.78 16.70 -5.11
C SER A 35 -7.65 18.02 -5.88
N THR A 36 -6.88 18.98 -5.34
CA THR A 36 -6.60 20.29 -5.94
C THR A 36 -5.14 20.67 -5.71
N ASP A 37 -4.64 21.63 -6.48
CA ASP A 37 -3.27 22.16 -6.39
C ASP A 37 -2.97 22.98 -5.12
N ALA A 38 -3.83 22.88 -4.09
CA ALA A 38 -3.65 23.56 -2.83
C ALA A 38 -2.47 22.98 -2.03
N ILE A 39 -1.53 23.83 -1.63
CA ILE A 39 -0.44 23.42 -0.73
C ILE A 39 -1.00 23.24 0.68
N ILE A 40 -1.15 21.98 1.11
CA ILE A 40 -1.70 21.62 2.41
C ILE A 40 -0.58 21.44 3.44
N PRO A 41 -0.63 22.12 4.60
CA PRO A 41 0.38 21.94 5.64
C PRO A 41 0.29 20.54 6.27
N VAL A 42 1.45 19.92 6.54
CA VAL A 42 1.55 18.52 7.02
C VAL A 42 0.69 18.23 8.25
N TRP A 43 0.55 19.20 9.18
CA TRP A 43 -0.27 19.04 10.38
C TRP A 43 -1.74 18.74 10.09
N ALA A 44 -2.28 19.15 8.93
CA ALA A 44 -3.66 18.91 8.55
C ALA A 44 -3.92 17.42 8.27
N TYR A 45 -3.00 16.77 7.57
CA TYR A 45 -3.02 15.31 7.38
C TYR A 45 -2.82 14.59 8.71
N MET A 46 -1.88 15.04 9.56
CA MET A 46 -1.67 14.47 10.89
C MET A 46 -2.96 14.53 11.74
N LEU A 47 -3.68 15.65 11.71
CA LEU A 47 -4.95 15.83 12.43
C LEU A 47 -6.05 14.90 11.90
N ILE A 48 -6.15 14.69 10.59
CA ILE A 48 -7.08 13.70 10.01
C ILE A 48 -6.67 12.28 10.46
N THR A 49 -5.38 11.96 10.42
CA THR A 49 -4.85 10.66 10.87
C THR A 49 -5.17 10.37 12.34
N THR A 50 -5.17 11.35 13.25
CA THR A 50 -5.57 11.09 14.65
C THR A 50 -7.05 10.73 14.81
N ARG A 51 -7.90 11.06 13.83
CA ARG A 51 -9.32 10.68 13.81
C ARG A 51 -9.57 9.36 13.10
N LEU A 52 -8.78 9.04 12.07
CA LEU A 52 -8.88 7.77 11.34
C LEU A 52 -8.21 6.59 12.05
N ALA A 53 -7.13 6.82 12.80
CA ALA A 53 -6.32 5.74 13.40
C ALA A 53 -7.08 4.73 14.30
N PRO A 54 -8.19 5.08 14.99
CA PRO A 54 -9.00 4.10 15.71
C PRO A 54 -9.81 3.15 14.83
N PHE A 55 -10.08 3.51 13.56
CA PHE A 55 -11.01 2.81 12.67
C PHE A 55 -10.32 2.14 11.47
N ALA A 56 -9.36 2.83 10.85
CA ALA A 56 -8.68 2.38 9.64
C ALA A 56 -7.54 1.40 9.96
N ARG A 57 -7.41 0.33 9.15
CA ARG A 57 -6.32 -0.64 9.24
C ARG A 57 -4.97 -0.06 8.85
N GLN A 58 -4.97 0.86 7.89
CA GLN A 58 -3.77 1.50 7.36
C GLN A 58 -4.16 2.83 6.72
N ILE A 59 -3.31 3.84 6.89
CA ILE A 59 -3.51 5.20 6.38
C ILE A 59 -2.21 5.61 5.68
N VAL A 60 -2.29 6.08 4.44
CA VAL A 60 -1.17 6.69 3.72
C VAL A 60 -1.54 8.09 3.26
N GLN A 61 -0.56 8.99 3.11
CA GLN A 61 -0.73 10.23 2.37
C GLN A 61 -0.31 10.00 0.92
N GLY A 62 -1.25 10.10 -0.02
CA GLY A 62 -1.06 9.81 -1.44
C GLY A 62 -2.33 9.22 -2.07
N ASP A 63 -2.16 8.51 -3.17
CA ASP A 63 -3.23 7.89 -3.96
C ASP A 63 -3.44 6.41 -3.63
N LEU A 64 -4.36 5.77 -4.37
CA LEU A 64 -4.66 4.35 -4.22
C LEU A 64 -3.51 3.45 -4.68
N GLU A 65 -2.71 3.86 -5.68
CA GLU A 65 -1.56 3.09 -6.13
C GLU A 65 -0.49 3.01 -5.02
N LEU A 66 -0.20 4.13 -4.34
CA LEU A 66 0.67 4.14 -3.17
C LEU A 66 0.11 3.30 -2.03
N LEU A 67 -1.20 3.38 -1.77
CA LEU A 67 -1.86 2.57 -0.74
C LEU A 67 -1.71 1.07 -1.02
N GLU A 68 -2.06 0.61 -2.22
CA GLU A 68 -1.93 -0.79 -2.64
C GLU A 68 -0.47 -1.26 -2.54
N ASN A 69 0.48 -0.48 -3.08
CA ASN A 69 1.91 -0.79 -2.98
C ASN A 69 2.38 -0.92 -1.51
N THR A 70 1.88 -0.08 -0.61
CA THR A 70 2.23 -0.11 0.81
C THR A 70 1.61 -1.32 1.53
N ILE A 71 0.37 -1.70 1.18
CA ILE A 71 -0.28 -2.92 1.69
C ILE A 71 0.52 -4.16 1.25
N PHE A 72 0.85 -4.28 -0.04
CA PHE A 72 1.62 -5.41 -0.54
C PHE A 72 3.02 -5.48 0.08
N ALA A 73 3.69 -4.34 0.32
CA ALA A 73 4.96 -4.31 1.03
C ALA A 73 4.84 -4.86 2.46
N HIS A 74 3.82 -4.42 3.21
CA HIS A 74 3.57 -4.88 4.59
C HIS A 74 3.26 -6.39 4.67
N GLU A 75 2.40 -6.91 3.80
CA GLU A 75 2.07 -8.34 3.81
C GLU A 75 3.25 -9.21 3.33
N LEU A 76 4.05 -8.74 2.36
CA LEU A 76 5.30 -9.40 1.97
C LEU A 76 6.38 -9.33 3.06
N ASP A 77 6.38 -8.31 3.93
CA ASP A 77 7.22 -8.25 5.13
C ASP A 77 6.85 -9.29 6.19
N ARG A 78 5.60 -9.73 6.22
CA ARG A 78 5.09 -10.72 7.19
C ARG A 78 5.01 -12.15 6.64
N LEU A 79 5.25 -12.34 5.34
CA LEU A 79 5.25 -13.64 4.67
C LEU A 79 6.36 -14.56 5.23
N ASP A 80 5.98 -15.72 5.75
CA ASP A 80 6.95 -16.76 6.10
C ASP A 80 7.67 -17.28 4.85
N LEU A 81 8.99 -17.14 4.84
CA LEU A 81 9.84 -17.56 3.72
C LEU A 81 10.41 -18.97 3.89
N ALA A 82 10.25 -19.61 5.07
CA ALA A 82 10.75 -20.95 5.33
C ALA A 82 10.27 -22.02 4.32
N PRO A 83 9.02 -21.99 3.81
CA PRO A 83 8.55 -22.93 2.78
C PRO A 83 9.34 -22.86 1.46
N PHE A 84 10.01 -21.75 1.15
CA PHE A 84 10.72 -21.53 -0.12
C PHE A 84 12.23 -21.81 -0.04
N THR A 85 12.79 -21.99 1.17
CA THR A 85 14.22 -22.20 1.41
C THR A 85 14.78 -23.37 0.59
N ASN A 86 15.79 -23.08 -0.23
CA ASN A 86 16.47 -24.01 -1.14
C ASN A 86 15.55 -24.72 -2.16
N LYS A 87 14.34 -24.21 -2.42
CA LYS A 87 13.42 -24.77 -3.42
C LYS A 87 13.39 -23.94 -4.71
N PRO A 88 13.08 -24.56 -5.87
CA PRO A 88 12.60 -23.82 -7.04
C PRO A 88 11.26 -23.16 -6.72
N THR A 89 11.13 -21.87 -7.02
CA THR A 89 9.92 -21.08 -6.75
C THR A 89 9.46 -20.38 -8.04
N ILE A 90 8.15 -20.31 -8.25
CA ILE A 90 7.54 -19.55 -9.34
C ILE A 90 6.69 -18.44 -8.73
N ILE A 91 6.90 -17.20 -9.18
CA ILE A 91 6.02 -16.07 -8.90
C ILE A 91 4.98 -16.04 -10.03
N LYS A 92 3.73 -16.39 -9.70
CA LYS A 92 2.64 -16.45 -10.68
C LYS A 92 2.24 -15.03 -11.10
N GLY A 93 2.24 -14.76 -12.40
CA GLY A 93 1.88 -13.45 -12.96
C GLY A 93 0.41 -13.28 -13.39
N CYS A 94 -0.36 -14.37 -13.44
CA CYS A 94 -1.78 -14.34 -13.76
C CYS A 94 -2.62 -14.55 -12.49
N SER A 95 -3.22 -13.47 -12.00
CA SER A 95 -4.12 -13.42 -10.85
C SER A 95 -5.49 -12.85 -11.25
N GLU A 96 -6.55 -13.36 -10.65
CA GLU A 96 -7.92 -12.83 -10.83
C GLU A 96 -8.10 -11.45 -10.17
N VAL A 97 -7.24 -11.14 -9.21
CA VAL A 97 -7.14 -9.85 -8.51
C VAL A 97 -5.96 -9.06 -9.08
N ALA A 98 -6.12 -7.74 -9.25
CA ALA A 98 -5.01 -6.87 -9.65
C ALA A 98 -3.89 -6.91 -8.58
N VAL A 99 -2.65 -7.11 -9.03
CA VAL A 99 -1.45 -7.10 -8.18
C VAL A 99 -0.54 -5.97 -8.69
N PRO A 100 -0.18 -4.98 -7.84
CA PRO A 100 0.69 -3.88 -8.23
C PRO A 100 2.04 -4.37 -8.79
N ALA A 101 2.54 -3.71 -9.84
CA ALA A 101 3.78 -4.11 -10.51
C ALA A 101 4.98 -4.21 -9.54
N ASN A 102 5.06 -3.30 -8.56
CA ASN A 102 6.10 -3.28 -7.55
C ASN A 102 6.04 -4.49 -6.58
N ALA A 103 4.86 -5.08 -6.35
CA ALA A 103 4.72 -6.24 -5.46
C ALA A 103 5.53 -7.44 -5.99
N TYR A 104 5.59 -7.63 -7.31
CA TYR A 104 6.43 -8.66 -7.94
C TYR A 104 7.93 -8.42 -7.72
N MET A 105 8.37 -7.16 -7.74
CA MET A 105 9.76 -6.77 -7.46
C MET A 105 10.12 -7.05 -5.99
N LEU A 106 9.27 -6.63 -5.05
CA LEU A 106 9.44 -6.87 -3.61
C LEU A 106 9.44 -8.37 -3.27
N ALA A 107 8.52 -9.15 -3.86
CA ALA A 107 8.48 -10.59 -3.70
C ALA A 107 9.76 -11.26 -4.22
N THR A 108 10.27 -10.82 -5.37
CA THR A 108 11.54 -11.31 -5.94
C THR A 108 12.72 -11.04 -5.00
N GLN A 109 12.88 -9.79 -4.51
CA GLN A 109 13.96 -9.41 -3.59
C GLN A 109 13.95 -10.20 -2.27
N LYS A 110 12.76 -10.63 -1.81
CA LYS A 110 12.58 -11.45 -0.61
C LYS A 110 12.91 -12.91 -0.87
N LEU A 111 12.29 -13.50 -1.89
CA LEU A 111 12.50 -14.89 -2.27
C LEU A 111 13.94 -15.15 -2.68
N GLU A 112 14.63 -14.19 -3.31
CA GLU A 112 16.02 -14.31 -3.74
C GLU A 112 16.95 -14.69 -2.58
N LYS A 113 16.64 -14.25 -1.37
CA LYS A 113 17.45 -14.52 -0.16
C LYS A 113 17.43 -16.00 0.24
N VAL A 114 16.34 -16.73 -0.03
CA VAL A 114 16.12 -18.10 0.45
C VAL A 114 15.98 -19.16 -0.65
N ALA A 115 15.41 -18.81 -1.80
CA ALA A 115 15.06 -19.77 -2.86
C ALA A 115 16.30 -20.27 -3.61
N LYS A 116 16.20 -21.48 -4.18
CA LYS A 116 17.26 -22.03 -5.06
C LYS A 116 17.19 -21.45 -6.47
N SER A 117 15.98 -21.21 -6.97
CA SER A 117 15.74 -20.54 -8.24
C SER A 117 14.39 -19.84 -8.22
N ILE A 118 14.26 -18.75 -8.98
CA ILE A 118 13.03 -17.98 -9.13
C ILE A 118 12.70 -17.89 -10.62
N MET A 119 11.43 -18.12 -10.94
CA MET A 119 10.87 -17.97 -12.28
C MET A 119 9.58 -17.14 -12.18
N TYR A 120 9.16 -16.50 -13.28
CA TYR A 120 7.93 -15.71 -13.34
C TYR A 120 6.99 -16.22 -14.44
N GLY A 121 5.70 -16.34 -14.15
CA GLY A 121 4.67 -16.80 -15.09
C GLY A 121 3.95 -18.07 -14.63
N GLU A 122 3.43 -18.86 -15.57
CA GLU A 122 2.79 -20.15 -15.29
C GLU A 122 3.81 -21.31 -15.34
N ALA A 123 3.52 -22.42 -14.65
CA ALA A 123 4.42 -23.57 -14.61
C ALA A 123 4.83 -24.12 -16.00
N CYS A 124 3.97 -23.96 -17.02
CA CYS A 124 4.23 -24.40 -18.39
C CYS A 124 4.95 -23.36 -19.28
N SER A 125 5.12 -22.11 -18.82
CA SER A 125 5.63 -20.99 -19.63
C SER A 125 6.51 -20.01 -18.84
N ALA A 126 7.01 -20.41 -17.67
CA ALA A 126 7.72 -19.51 -16.76
C ALA A 126 9.08 -19.05 -17.32
N VAL A 127 9.33 -17.75 -17.22
CA VAL A 127 10.61 -17.12 -17.54
C VAL A 127 11.56 -17.28 -16.36
N PRO A 128 12.76 -17.88 -16.51
CA PRO A 128 13.72 -17.98 -15.42
C PRO A 128 14.33 -16.61 -15.11
N LEU A 129 14.32 -16.21 -13.83
CA LEU A 129 14.90 -14.96 -13.36
C LEU A 129 16.25 -15.18 -12.67
N ILE A 130 16.29 -16.14 -11.73
CA ILE A 130 17.48 -16.43 -10.90
C ILE A 130 17.65 -17.94 -10.75
N LYS A 131 18.90 -18.40 -10.77
CA LYS A 131 19.29 -19.76 -10.37
C LYS A 131 20.59 -19.68 -9.58
N ARG A 132 20.54 -19.99 -8.28
CA ARG A 132 21.75 -20.14 -7.45
C ARG A 132 22.55 -21.36 -7.93
N LYS A 133 23.87 -21.24 -7.89
CA LYS A 133 24.81 -22.34 -8.18
C LYS A 133 24.79 -23.36 -7.06
#